data_AF-A0A1W6K198-F1
#
_entry.id   AF-A0A1W6K198-F1
#
_cell.length_a   1.000
_cell.length_b   1.000
_cell.length_c   1.000
_cell.angle_alpha   90.00
_cell.angle_beta   90.00
_cell.angle_gamma   90.00
#
_symmetry.space_group_name_H-M   'P 1'
#
loop_
_entity.id
_entity.type
_entity.pdbx_description
1 polymer ?
#
loop_
_entity_poly.entity_id
_entity_poly.type
_entity_poly.pdbx_seq_one_letter_code
_entity_poly.pdbx_strand_id
1 'polypeptide(L)'
;MEKVLEREDKQEELTKNIKELVKEIEKEDDLKVVTFMEFTPPPKQVKPKVIKFNTALQLLRLIAKEGKIQKGVAKIMFYSPSTDRSRGLTPSMMAGLQYVEPGVATEPHSHNMASIYLVVKGKGYSIIDKEKYYWEEGDIFVVPANAVHSHVNTGNEEVVLFDVTDSGLLENLGILEFKEEK
;
A
#
# COMPACT_ATOMS: atom_id res chain seq x y z
N MET A 1 -29.55 -6.83 -21.96
CA MET A 1 -28.50 -7.70 -21.39
C MET A 1 -27.39 -7.78 -22.41
N GLU A 2 -26.26 -7.13 -22.16
CA GLU A 2 -25.05 -7.38 -22.95
C GLU A 2 -24.61 -8.82 -22.71
N LYS A 3 -24.35 -9.55 -23.80
CA LYS A 3 -23.84 -10.91 -23.74
C LYS A 3 -22.34 -10.79 -23.46
N VAL A 4 -21.92 -11.13 -22.25
CA VAL A 4 -20.49 -11.22 -21.91
C VAL A 4 -19.87 -12.23 -22.87
N LEU A 5 -18.88 -11.80 -23.66
CA LEU A 5 -18.08 -12.70 -24.48
C LEU A 5 -17.20 -13.53 -23.53
N GLU A 6 -17.52 -14.81 -23.36
CA GLU A 6 -16.66 -15.75 -22.63
C GLU A 6 -15.43 -16.06 -23.49
N ARG A 7 -14.23 -15.93 -22.91
CA ARG A 7 -12.96 -16.27 -23.56
C ARG A 7 -12.60 -17.71 -23.20
N GLU A 8 -12.21 -18.52 -24.18
CA GLU A 8 -11.83 -19.93 -24.03
C GLU A 8 -10.30 -20.09 -24.07
N ASP A 9 -9.75 -20.99 -23.24
CA ASP A 9 -8.35 -21.44 -23.35
C ASP A 9 -8.26 -22.50 -24.46
N LYS A 10 -7.44 -22.25 -25.48
CA LYS A 10 -7.25 -23.13 -26.64
C LYS A 10 -5.82 -23.66 -26.76
N GLN A 11 -4.99 -23.51 -25.72
CA GLN A 11 -3.59 -23.90 -25.78
C GLN A 11 -3.42 -25.42 -25.99
N GLU A 12 -4.39 -26.22 -25.50
CA GLU A 12 -4.44 -27.66 -25.74
C GLU A 12 -4.79 -28.03 -27.20
N GLU A 13 -5.46 -27.14 -27.95
CA GLU A 13 -5.88 -27.33 -29.34
C GLU A 13 -4.75 -27.03 -30.35
N LEU A 14 -3.59 -26.55 -29.88
CA LEU A 14 -2.46 -26.21 -30.74
C LEU A 14 -1.85 -27.44 -31.43
N THR A 15 -1.40 -27.24 -32.68
CA THR A 15 -0.71 -28.27 -33.47
C THR A 15 0.61 -28.68 -32.83
N LYS A 16 1.09 -29.89 -33.14
CA LYS A 16 2.32 -30.46 -32.58
C LYS A 16 3.53 -29.53 -32.76
N ASN A 17 3.70 -28.95 -33.96
CA ASN A 17 4.82 -28.05 -34.25
C ASN A 17 4.80 -26.79 -33.37
N ILE A 18 3.62 -26.24 -33.09
CA ILE A 18 3.47 -25.08 -32.20
C ILE A 18 3.83 -25.47 -30.76
N LYS A 19 3.39 -26.64 -30.29
CA LYS A 19 3.70 -27.14 -28.94
C LYS A 19 5.21 -27.35 -28.72
N GLU A 20 5.94 -27.78 -29.74
CA GLU A 20 7.41 -27.92 -29.67
C GLU A 20 8.10 -26.56 -29.54
N LEU A 21 7.66 -25.56 -30.32
CA LEU A 21 8.18 -24.19 -30.21
C LEU A 21 7.85 -23.53 -28.86
N VAL A 22 6.63 -23.70 -28.35
CA VAL A 22 6.26 -23.22 -27.00
C VAL A 22 7.18 -23.83 -25.95
N LYS A 23 7.39 -25.15 -25.98
CA LYS A 23 8.30 -25.82 -25.04
C LYS A 23 9.74 -25.34 -25.15
N GLU A 24 10.19 -24.97 -26.34
CA GLU A 24 11.53 -24.41 -26.54
C GLU A 24 11.68 -23.03 -25.92
N ILE A 25 10.66 -22.16 -26.08
CA ILE A 25 10.62 -20.83 -25.46
C ILE A 25 10.52 -20.95 -23.93
N GLU A 26 9.68 -21.85 -23.43
CA GLU A 26 9.45 -22.05 -21.99
C GLU A 26 10.53 -22.89 -21.28
N LYS A 27 11.73 -23.04 -21.88
CA LYS A 27 12.87 -23.69 -21.21
C LYS A 27 13.46 -22.84 -20.09
N GLU A 28 13.26 -21.53 -20.13
CA GLU A 28 13.64 -20.62 -19.05
C GLU A 28 12.70 -20.78 -17.86
N ASP A 29 13.26 -20.86 -16.64
CA ASP A 29 12.54 -21.24 -15.41
C ASP A 29 11.33 -20.33 -15.07
N ASP A 30 11.33 -19.08 -15.55
CA ASP A 30 10.28 -18.08 -15.29
C ASP A 30 9.74 -17.43 -16.59
N LEU A 31 9.70 -18.20 -17.69
CA LEU A 31 9.11 -17.74 -18.95
C LEU A 31 7.99 -18.66 -19.41
N LYS A 32 6.80 -18.07 -19.62
CA LYS A 32 5.63 -18.74 -20.20
C LYS A 32 5.12 -17.98 -21.40
N VAL A 33 4.59 -18.72 -22.39
CA VAL A 33 4.03 -18.14 -23.62
C VAL A 33 2.51 -18.21 -23.54
N VAL A 34 1.87 -17.06 -23.73
CA VAL A 34 0.43 -16.93 -23.95
C VAL A 34 0.21 -16.33 -25.33
N THR A 35 -0.64 -16.94 -26.14
CA THR A 35 -1.01 -16.38 -27.44
C THR A 35 -1.89 -15.16 -27.21
N PHE A 36 -1.66 -14.08 -27.96
CA PHE A 36 -2.49 -12.88 -27.86
C PHE A 36 -3.97 -13.25 -28.04
N MET A 37 -4.80 -12.90 -27.04
CA MET A 37 -6.24 -13.24 -26.89
C MET A 37 -6.60 -14.59 -26.25
N GLU A 38 -5.65 -15.43 -25.86
CA GLU A 38 -5.92 -16.61 -25.02
C GLU A 38 -6.49 -16.20 -23.65
N PHE A 39 -7.32 -17.09 -23.08
CA PHE A 39 -7.91 -16.87 -21.77
C PHE A 39 -6.83 -16.81 -20.68
N THR A 40 -6.80 -15.70 -19.94
CA THR A 40 -6.07 -15.61 -18.67
C THR A 40 -7.11 -15.48 -17.56
N PRO A 41 -7.06 -16.29 -16.49
CA PRO A 41 -7.98 -16.12 -15.36
C PRO A 41 -7.85 -14.70 -14.82
N PRO A 42 -8.96 -13.92 -14.77
CA PRO A 42 -8.88 -12.56 -14.27
C PRO A 42 -8.45 -12.57 -12.80
N PRO A 43 -7.73 -11.53 -12.34
CA PRO A 43 -7.38 -11.42 -10.94
C PRO A 43 -8.65 -11.46 -10.07
N LYS A 44 -8.54 -12.02 -8.87
CA LYS A 44 -9.66 -12.09 -7.92
C LYS A 44 -10.23 -10.68 -7.72
N GLN A 45 -11.54 -10.55 -7.93
CA GLN A 45 -12.21 -9.27 -7.73
C GLN A 45 -12.07 -8.82 -6.27
N VAL A 46 -11.61 -7.57 -6.09
CA VAL A 46 -11.58 -6.93 -4.78
C VAL A 46 -13.01 -6.59 -4.36
N LYS A 47 -13.45 -7.15 -3.24
CA LYS A 47 -14.76 -6.81 -2.66
C LYS A 47 -14.65 -5.52 -1.83
N PRO A 48 -15.63 -4.61 -1.88
CA PRO A 48 -15.67 -3.41 -1.03
C PRO A 48 -15.47 -3.75 0.45
N LYS A 49 -14.72 -2.91 1.16
CA LYS A 49 -14.45 -3.05 2.60
C LYS A 49 -15.01 -1.84 3.34
N VAL A 50 -15.58 -2.09 4.52
CA VAL A 50 -15.98 -1.04 5.46
C VAL A 50 -15.10 -1.18 6.69
N ILE A 51 -14.32 -0.14 6.97
CA ILE A 51 -13.44 -0.08 8.14
C ILE A 51 -14.09 0.83 9.17
N LYS A 52 -14.39 0.30 10.36
CA LYS A 52 -14.95 1.09 11.46
C LYS A 52 -13.83 1.90 12.12
N PHE A 53 -13.88 3.22 11.98
CA PHE A 53 -12.86 4.13 12.52
C PHE A 53 -12.59 3.91 14.01
N ASN A 54 -13.64 3.84 14.85
CA ASN A 54 -13.48 3.65 16.30
C ASN A 54 -12.74 2.36 16.67
N THR A 55 -12.95 1.27 15.91
CA THR A 55 -12.25 -0.01 16.14
C THR A 55 -10.78 0.09 15.73
N ALA A 56 -10.50 0.69 14.57
CA ALA A 56 -9.12 0.92 14.13
C ALA A 56 -8.35 1.84 15.07
N LEU A 57 -8.98 2.89 15.57
CA LEU A 57 -8.40 3.82 16.54
C LEU A 57 -8.08 3.14 17.89
N GLN A 58 -8.97 2.26 18.37
CA GLN A 58 -8.70 1.46 19.57
C GLN A 58 -7.45 0.57 19.38
N LEU A 59 -7.32 -0.08 18.23
CA LEU A 59 -6.14 -0.88 17.90
C LEU A 59 -4.87 -0.04 17.88
N LEU A 60 -4.90 1.11 17.20
CA LEU A 60 -3.76 2.03 17.12
C LEU A 60 -3.29 2.50 18.50
N ARG A 61 -4.22 2.90 19.37
CA ARG A 61 -3.90 3.29 20.75
C ARG A 61 -3.23 2.17 21.53
N LEU A 62 -3.69 0.93 21.36
CA LEU A 62 -3.07 -0.23 22.02
C LEU A 62 -1.64 -0.49 21.50
N ILE A 63 -1.43 -0.44 20.18
CA ILE A 63 -0.10 -0.61 19.57
C ILE A 63 0.86 0.48 20.04
N ALA A 64 0.42 1.75 20.03
CA ALA A 64 1.24 2.89 20.45
C ALA A 64 1.61 2.80 21.93
N LYS A 65 0.69 2.32 22.77
CA LYS A 65 0.92 2.07 24.20
C LYS A 65 1.89 0.92 24.44
N GLU A 66 1.81 -0.16 23.67
CA GLU A 66 2.80 -1.25 23.73
C GLU A 66 4.20 -0.75 23.35
N GLY A 67 4.28 0.15 22.36
CA GLY A 67 5.51 0.86 22.01
C GLY A 67 6.64 -0.03 21.47
N LYS A 68 6.32 -1.21 20.93
CA LYS A 68 7.31 -2.18 20.40
C LYS A 68 8.11 -1.65 19.21
N ILE A 69 7.49 -0.81 18.37
CA ILE A 69 8.14 -0.17 17.22
C ILE A 69 8.68 1.20 17.65
N GLN A 70 7.77 2.08 18.05
CA GLN A 70 8.09 3.37 18.63
C GLN A 70 7.02 3.72 19.67
N LYS A 71 7.44 4.17 20.86
CA LYS A 71 6.52 4.52 21.94
C LYS A 71 5.69 5.74 21.55
N GLY A 72 4.37 5.65 21.70
CA GLY A 72 3.44 6.74 21.37
C GLY A 72 3.15 6.91 19.87
N VAL A 73 3.64 6.01 19.03
CA VAL A 73 3.39 5.99 17.58
C VAL A 73 2.86 4.62 17.18
N ALA A 74 1.87 4.60 16.28
CA ALA A 74 1.41 3.37 15.65
C ALA A 74 1.02 3.61 14.19
N LYS A 75 1.27 2.63 13.33
CA LYS A 75 0.77 2.61 11.96
C LYS A 75 0.20 1.23 11.64
N ILE A 76 -0.97 1.19 11.01
CA ILE A 76 -1.58 -0.04 10.48
C ILE A 76 -1.87 0.16 9.00
N MET A 77 -1.62 -0.86 8.20
CA MET A 77 -2.00 -0.90 6.78
C MET A 77 -3.10 -1.95 6.59
N PHE A 78 -4.07 -1.64 5.74
CA PHE A 78 -5.16 -2.54 5.42
C PHE A 78 -4.85 -3.33 4.14
N TYR A 79 -5.20 -4.61 4.15
CA TYR A 79 -5.11 -5.46 2.96
C TYR A 79 -6.40 -6.26 2.73
N SER A 80 -6.67 -6.57 1.46
CA SER A 80 -7.72 -7.52 1.08
C SER A 80 -7.09 -8.91 0.86
N PRO A 81 -7.67 -10.00 1.39
CA PRO A 81 -7.21 -11.35 1.07
C PRO A 81 -7.31 -11.70 -0.43
N SER A 82 -8.08 -10.93 -1.21
CA SER A 82 -8.14 -11.09 -2.68
C SER A 82 -6.93 -10.56 -3.42
N THR A 83 -6.10 -9.76 -2.76
CA THR A 83 -4.91 -9.13 -3.33
C THR A 83 -3.64 -9.62 -2.63
N ASP A 84 -3.72 -10.65 -1.77
CA ASP A 84 -2.62 -11.10 -0.92
C ASP A 84 -2.09 -10.01 0.04
N ARG A 85 -1.22 -10.40 0.96
CA ARG A 85 -0.79 -9.54 2.08
C ARG A 85 0.00 -8.31 1.63
N SER A 86 0.78 -8.43 0.55
CA SER A 86 1.73 -7.41 0.09
C SER A 86 1.12 -6.30 -0.77
N ARG A 87 -0.14 -6.43 -1.24
CA ARG A 87 -0.69 -5.50 -2.24
C ARG A 87 -1.62 -4.42 -1.68
N GLY A 88 -2.14 -4.61 -0.46
CA GLY A 88 -3.04 -3.65 0.18
C GLY A 88 -4.52 -3.89 -0.13
N LEU A 89 -5.34 -2.83 -0.08
CA LEU A 89 -6.78 -2.91 -0.37
C LEU A 89 -7.08 -2.94 -1.87
N THR A 90 -6.12 -2.61 -2.71
CA THR A 90 -6.21 -2.63 -4.18
C THR A 90 -5.02 -3.41 -4.74
N PRO A 91 -4.95 -3.71 -6.05
CA PRO A 91 -3.78 -4.39 -6.61
C PRO A 91 -2.47 -3.58 -6.55
N SER A 92 -2.52 -2.26 -6.40
CA SER A 92 -1.37 -1.36 -6.54
C SER A 92 -1.18 -0.35 -5.40
N MET A 93 -2.21 -0.12 -4.58
CA MET A 93 -2.18 0.88 -3.51
C MET A 93 -2.55 0.27 -2.17
N MET A 94 -1.78 0.64 -1.14
CA MET A 94 -2.11 0.38 0.25
C MET A 94 -2.75 1.63 0.87
N ALA A 95 -3.65 1.40 1.82
CA ALA A 95 -4.20 2.47 2.65
C ALA A 95 -4.00 2.11 4.12
N GLY A 96 -3.79 3.12 4.95
CA GLY A 96 -3.43 2.95 6.34
C GLY A 96 -3.98 4.04 7.24
N LEU A 97 -3.81 3.81 8.53
CA LEU A 97 -3.98 4.82 9.55
C LEU A 97 -2.71 4.89 10.38
N GLN A 98 -2.28 6.12 10.65
CA GLN A 98 -1.15 6.42 11.51
C GLN A 98 -1.62 7.26 12.70
N TYR A 99 -1.12 6.92 13.87
CA TYR A 99 -1.46 7.51 15.14
C TYR A 99 -0.21 8.07 15.80
N VAL A 100 -0.32 9.27 16.37
CA VAL A 100 0.77 9.94 17.10
C VAL A 100 0.20 10.56 18.39
N GLU A 101 0.76 10.18 19.53
CA GLU A 101 0.38 10.75 20.84
C GLU A 101 0.69 12.25 20.95
N PRO A 102 -0.01 12.99 21.83
CA PRO A 102 0.29 14.40 22.12
C PRO A 102 1.78 14.61 22.43
N GLY A 103 2.40 15.58 21.75
CA GLY A 103 3.81 15.94 21.96
C GLY A 103 4.83 14.94 21.42
N VAL A 104 4.40 13.89 20.71
CA VAL A 104 5.29 12.89 20.11
C VAL A 104 5.60 13.24 18.64
N ALA A 105 6.79 12.86 18.21
CA ALA A 105 7.23 12.92 16.81
C ALA A 105 7.58 11.51 16.33
N THR A 106 7.31 11.20 15.06
CA THR A 106 7.83 9.99 14.42
C THR A 106 9.32 10.14 14.12
N GLU A 107 10.06 9.04 14.11
CA GLU A 107 11.46 9.09 13.66
C GLU A 107 11.55 9.45 12.16
N PRO A 108 12.55 10.25 11.74
CA PRO A 108 12.81 10.54 10.34
C PRO A 108 13.15 9.28 9.54
N HIS A 109 12.50 9.09 8.40
CA HIS A 109 12.77 7.99 7.49
C HIS A 109 12.45 8.37 6.04
N SER A 110 12.88 7.54 5.10
CA SER A 110 12.52 7.66 3.69
C SER A 110 12.22 6.30 3.07
N HIS A 111 11.48 6.34 1.98
CA HIS A 111 11.09 5.17 1.20
C HIS A 111 10.80 5.60 -0.23
N ASN A 112 10.94 4.69 -1.19
CA ASN A 112 10.73 5.00 -2.61
C ASN A 112 9.25 5.05 -3.03
N MET A 113 8.32 4.73 -2.13
CA MET A 113 6.88 4.98 -2.32
C MET A 113 6.52 6.45 -2.05
N ALA A 114 5.50 6.94 -2.74
CA ALA A 114 4.84 8.21 -2.44
C ALA A 114 3.60 7.99 -1.58
N SER A 115 3.27 8.97 -0.74
CA SER A 115 2.14 8.89 0.18
C SER A 115 1.32 10.17 0.15
N ILE A 116 0.00 10.03 0.06
CA ILE A 116 -0.96 11.13 0.26
C ILE A 116 -1.61 10.92 1.63
N TYR A 117 -1.62 11.97 2.45
CA TYR A 117 -2.16 11.95 3.79
C TYR A 117 -3.38 12.87 3.89
N LEU A 118 -4.44 12.40 4.54
CA LEU A 118 -5.55 13.18 5.06
C LEU A 118 -5.42 13.23 6.59
N VAL A 119 -5.45 14.42 7.17
CA VAL A 119 -5.51 14.58 8.62
C VAL A 119 -6.94 14.32 9.08
N VAL A 120 -7.19 13.14 9.63
CA VAL A 120 -8.52 12.73 10.11
C VAL A 120 -8.84 13.33 11.46
N LYS A 121 -7.81 13.56 12.29
CA LYS A 121 -7.95 14.16 13.61
C LYS A 121 -6.66 14.85 14.05
N GLY A 122 -6.79 15.96 14.75
CA GLY A 122 -5.71 16.63 15.47
C GLY A 122 -4.97 17.65 14.61
N LYS A 123 -3.80 18.09 15.09
CA LYS A 123 -2.97 19.10 14.41
C LYS A 123 -1.49 18.92 14.70
N GLY A 124 -0.67 19.42 13.79
CA GLY A 124 0.76 19.21 13.86
C GLY A 124 1.50 19.78 12.67
N TYR A 125 2.64 19.20 12.39
CA TYR A 125 3.38 19.46 11.17
C TYR A 125 4.15 18.23 10.74
N SER A 126 4.58 18.23 9.48
CA SER A 126 5.55 17.31 8.96
C SER A 126 6.81 18.03 8.55
N ILE A 127 7.94 17.38 8.77
CA ILE A 127 9.20 17.78 8.14
C ILE A 127 9.31 16.91 6.90
N ILE A 128 9.46 17.51 5.72
CA ILE A 128 9.61 16.81 4.44
C ILE A 128 10.77 17.49 3.71
N ASP A 129 11.84 16.75 3.44
CA ASP A 129 13.09 17.28 2.85
C ASP A 129 13.58 18.58 3.52
N LYS A 130 13.57 18.59 4.86
CA LYS A 130 13.99 19.68 5.75
C LYS A 130 13.05 20.89 5.80
N GLU A 131 11.97 20.89 5.02
CA GLU A 131 10.95 21.92 5.08
C GLU A 131 9.80 21.50 6.00
N LYS A 132 9.19 22.50 6.66
CA LYS A 132 8.11 22.26 7.61
C LYS A 132 6.76 22.61 7.00
N TYR A 133 5.86 21.63 7.02
CA TYR A 133 4.50 21.73 6.51
C TYR A 133 3.51 21.55 7.66
N TYR A 134 2.84 22.63 8.04
CA TYR A 134 1.82 22.59 9.09
C TYR A 134 0.50 22.05 8.54
N TRP A 135 -0.23 21.32 9.37
CA TRP A 135 -1.51 20.76 9.01
C TRP A 135 -2.44 20.63 10.24
N GLU A 136 -3.73 20.68 9.99
CA GLU A 136 -4.80 20.43 10.96
C GLU A 136 -5.91 19.54 10.37
N GLU A 137 -6.90 19.18 11.18
CA GLU A 137 -8.00 18.28 10.79
C GLU A 137 -8.70 18.74 9.51
N GLY A 138 -8.78 17.84 8.53
CA GLY A 138 -9.32 18.10 7.19
C GLY A 138 -8.28 18.44 6.13
N ASP A 139 -7.05 18.79 6.51
CA ASP A 139 -5.98 19.08 5.55
C ASP A 139 -5.47 17.82 4.85
N ILE A 140 -4.96 18.03 3.64
CA ILE A 140 -4.26 17.02 2.84
C ILE A 140 -2.83 17.49 2.59
N PHE A 141 -1.88 16.59 2.78
CA PHE A 141 -0.48 16.82 2.40
C PHE A 141 0.11 15.59 1.72
N VAL A 142 1.23 15.78 1.03
CA VAL A 142 1.89 14.74 0.24
C VAL A 142 3.31 14.59 0.74
N VAL A 143 3.73 13.34 0.90
CA VAL A 143 5.13 12.96 1.06
C VAL A 143 5.59 12.36 -0.28
N PRO A 144 6.44 13.07 -1.04
CA PRO A 144 6.99 12.54 -2.29
C PRO A 144 7.86 11.29 -2.08
N ALA A 145 8.00 10.48 -3.13
CA ALA A 145 8.92 9.35 -3.13
C ALA A 145 10.36 9.79 -2.80
N ASN A 146 11.03 9.02 -1.95
CA ASN A 146 12.39 9.23 -1.44
C ASN A 146 12.59 10.46 -0.55
N ALA A 147 11.56 11.28 -0.31
CA ALA A 147 11.68 12.40 0.62
C ALA A 147 11.90 11.88 2.04
N VAL A 148 12.90 12.42 2.73
CA VAL A 148 13.06 12.16 4.16
C VAL A 148 11.95 12.90 4.88
N HIS A 149 11.21 12.20 5.74
CA HIS A 149 10.08 12.80 6.42
C HIS A 149 9.85 12.29 7.85
N SER A 150 9.20 13.14 8.64
CA SER A 150 8.65 12.82 9.96
C SER A 150 7.38 13.63 10.23
N HIS A 151 6.55 13.14 11.15
CA HIS A 151 5.30 13.80 11.55
C HIS A 151 5.33 14.11 13.05
N VAL A 152 4.91 15.31 13.42
CA VAL A 152 4.96 15.81 14.79
C VAL A 152 3.56 16.22 15.24
N ASN A 153 3.10 15.66 16.35
CA ASN A 153 1.87 16.09 17.00
C ASN A 153 2.17 17.25 17.97
N THR A 154 1.68 18.44 17.65
CA THR A 154 1.82 19.64 18.49
C THR A 154 0.59 19.95 19.33
N GLY A 155 -0.46 19.13 19.24
CA GLY A 155 -1.70 19.29 19.98
C GLY A 155 -1.66 18.65 21.36
N ASN A 156 -2.76 18.87 22.11
CA ASN A 156 -3.03 18.20 23.40
C ASN A 156 -3.88 16.94 23.22
N GLU A 157 -4.28 16.63 21.99
CA GLU A 157 -5.03 15.44 21.63
C GLU A 157 -4.22 14.57 20.68
N GLU A 158 -4.65 13.32 20.52
CA GLU A 158 -4.08 12.42 19.53
C GLU A 158 -4.23 12.95 18.10
N VAL A 159 -3.23 12.67 17.28
CA VAL A 159 -3.30 12.85 15.83
C VAL A 159 -3.63 11.51 15.19
N VAL A 160 -4.52 11.54 14.20
CA VAL A 160 -4.79 10.39 13.32
C VAL A 160 -4.68 10.85 11.88
N LEU A 161 -3.76 10.23 11.14
CA LEU A 161 -3.53 10.46 9.72
C LEU A 161 -4.04 9.25 8.94
N PHE A 162 -4.79 9.47 7.87
CA PHE A 162 -5.14 8.44 6.90
C PHE A 162 -4.24 8.59 5.68
N ASP A 163 -3.54 7.52 5.32
CA ASP A 163 -2.60 7.55 4.20
C ASP A 163 -2.99 6.56 3.10
N VAL A 164 -2.72 6.94 1.85
CA VAL A 164 -2.75 6.07 0.68
C VAL A 164 -1.40 6.16 -0.01
N THR A 165 -0.81 5.01 -0.30
CA THR A 165 0.54 4.90 -0.88
C THR A 165 0.53 3.93 -2.06
N ASP A 166 1.48 4.11 -2.97
CA ASP A 166 1.75 3.18 -4.08
C ASP A 166 2.66 2.00 -3.68
N SER A 167 2.84 1.75 -2.38
CA SER A 167 3.73 0.71 -1.87
C SER A 167 3.35 -0.69 -2.34
N GLY A 168 2.05 -0.96 -2.52
CA GLY A 168 1.56 -2.24 -3.01
C GLY A 168 2.05 -2.56 -4.42
N LEU A 169 2.22 -1.54 -5.28
CA LEU A 169 2.84 -1.68 -6.60
C LEU A 169 4.33 -2.00 -6.47
N LEU A 170 5.06 -1.22 -5.67
CA LEU A 170 6.51 -1.40 -5.51
C LEU A 170 6.88 -2.73 -4.85
N GLU A 171 6.08 -3.19 -3.89
CA GLU A 171 6.27 -4.49 -3.25
C GLU A 171 6.02 -5.63 -4.24
N ASN A 172 5.02 -5.51 -5.11
CA ASN A 172 4.78 -6.49 -6.18
C ASN A 172 5.88 -6.56 -7.22
N LEU A 173 6.55 -5.43 -7.46
CA LEU A 173 7.70 -5.37 -8.35
C LEU A 173 8.99 -5.85 -7.68
N GLY A 174 8.97 -6.14 -6.37
CA GLY A 174 10.14 -6.57 -5.61
C GLY A 174 11.18 -5.46 -5.40
N ILE A 175 10.76 -4.20 -5.48
CA ILE A 175 11.65 -3.01 -5.45
C ILE A 175 11.29 -2.02 -4.35
N LEU A 176 10.42 -2.37 -3.40
CA LEU A 176 10.09 -1.49 -2.28
C LEU A 176 11.30 -1.32 -1.35
N GLU A 177 11.68 -0.07 -1.08
CA GLU A 177 12.83 0.28 -0.25
C GLU A 177 12.40 1.11 0.97
N PHE A 178 13.01 0.84 2.12
CA PHE A 178 12.92 1.65 3.33
C PHE A 178 14.31 2.01 3.83
N LYS A 179 14.51 3.27 4.26
CA LYS A 179 15.76 3.81 4.77
C LYS A 179 15.47 4.59 6.05
N GLU A 180 16.06 4.17 7.15
CA GLU A 180 16.07 4.93 8.41
C GLU A 180 17.25 5.91 8.37
N GLU A 181 17.00 7.17 8.69
CA GLU A 181 18.09 8.10 9.00
C GLU A 181 18.37 8.01 10.51
N LYS A 182 19.59 7.61 10.87
CA LYS A 182 20.08 7.57 12.25
C LYS A 182 20.87 8.82 12.59
#